data_AF-A0A7X7F2N6-F1
#
_entry.id   AF-A0A7X7F2N6-F1
#
_cell.length_a   1.000
_cell.length_b   1.000
_cell.length_c   1.000
_cell.angle_alpha   90.00
_cell.angle_beta   90.00
_cell.angle_gamma   90.00
#
_symmetry.space_group_name_H-M   'P 1'
#
loop_
_entity.id
_entity.type
_entity.pdbx_description
1 polymer ?
#
loop_
_entity_poly.entity_id
_entity_poly.type
_entity_poly.pdbx_seq_one_letter_code
_entity_poly.pdbx_strand_id
1 'polypeptide(L)'
;MLSVRIYLQYGTHAKRRRSGYILLIVLTMILMAGLLATSAAHHGLMAATQSALAEEELQRRWGVISCRQAVLNRAEILLKRRELQRRDEERKPPRLETSILLGGVRFQLRLADEQAKLNLNTIFSERGERHVDRVIRELTDFSGSISASVLTPHPHAVSGRPHPPAFDSWGQVFCYERFRGSRSTNELPRAIMTATEKVTCWGDGRLNISRAEKAVLHATCRSAVNPEAARRFVETWTRNPHWNLDRLLGGTDLKRDEQQILKRFLTDGSRCHSLWIHLKSGKRRETVLSLVRTSGQAGDGRITTFHW
;
A
#
# COMPACT_ATOMS: atom_id res chain seq x y z
N MET A 1 -119.85 12.59 -13.75
CA MET A 1 -119.58 13.36 -12.51
C MET A 1 -118.25 12.86 -11.94
N LEU A 2 -117.26 13.76 -11.87
CA LEU A 2 -115.99 13.77 -11.12
C LEU A 2 -115.54 12.52 -10.33
N SER A 3 -114.31 12.03 -10.58
CA SER A 3 -113.13 12.27 -9.71
C SER A 3 -111.92 11.38 -10.07
N VAL A 4 -110.79 11.96 -10.48
CA VAL A 4 -109.50 12.06 -9.72
C VAL A 4 -108.75 10.71 -9.62
N ARG A 5 -107.69 10.51 -10.42
CA ARG A 5 -106.23 10.61 -10.06
C ARG A 5 -105.83 9.49 -9.09
N ILE A 6 -104.82 8.64 -9.35
CA ILE A 6 -103.38 8.96 -9.29
C ILE A 6 -102.61 7.82 -9.98
N TYR A 7 -101.73 8.18 -10.92
CA TYR A 7 -100.69 7.30 -11.45
C TYR A 7 -99.64 7.02 -10.35
N LEU A 8 -99.52 5.76 -9.94
CA LEU A 8 -98.43 5.28 -9.09
C LEU A 8 -97.14 5.18 -9.94
N GLN A 9 -96.36 6.26 -9.95
CA GLN A 9 -94.94 6.22 -10.29
C GLN A 9 -94.16 5.75 -9.04
N TYR A 10 -93.83 4.47 -8.97
CA TYR A 10 -92.75 3.98 -8.11
C TYR A 10 -91.58 3.51 -8.98
N GLY A 11 -90.87 4.48 -9.54
CA GLY A 11 -89.60 4.27 -10.22
C GLY A 11 -88.44 4.17 -9.22
N THR A 12 -88.01 2.93 -8.97
CA THR A 12 -86.60 2.51 -8.77
C THR A 12 -85.62 3.50 -8.11
N HIS A 13 -85.53 3.51 -6.78
CA HIS A 13 -84.42 4.16 -6.05
C HIS A 13 -83.73 3.26 -5.01
N ALA A 14 -83.55 1.96 -5.31
CA ALA A 14 -82.88 1.02 -4.39
C ALA A 14 -81.64 0.29 -4.95
N LYS A 15 -81.13 0.63 -6.14
CA LYS A 15 -79.92 0.00 -6.73
C LYS A 15 -78.65 0.86 -6.80
N ARG A 16 -78.68 2.13 -6.35
CA ARG A 16 -77.53 3.05 -6.46
C ARG A 16 -76.53 3.04 -5.28
N ARG A 17 -76.84 2.40 -4.15
CA ARG A 17 -75.92 2.36 -2.98
C ARG A 17 -74.90 1.22 -2.98
N ARG A 18 -75.14 0.11 -3.70
CA ARG A 18 -74.21 -1.04 -3.76
C ARG A 18 -73.07 -0.86 -4.76
N SER A 19 -73.25 -0.06 -5.82
CA SER A 19 -72.19 0.14 -6.84
C SER A 19 -71.03 1.01 -6.33
N GLY A 20 -71.27 1.96 -5.42
CA GLY A 20 -70.22 2.79 -4.82
C GLY A 20 -69.28 1.98 -3.93
N TYR A 21 -69.78 0.96 -3.24
CA TYR A 21 -68.97 0.09 -2.39
C TYR A 21 -68.01 -0.80 -3.20
N ILE A 22 -68.49 -1.36 -4.32
CA ILE A 22 -67.65 -2.16 -5.23
C ILE A 22 -66.52 -1.30 -5.82
N LEU A 23 -66.83 -0.06 -6.23
CA LEU A 23 -65.82 0.86 -6.74
C LEU A 23 -64.74 1.17 -5.70
N LEU A 24 -65.14 1.41 -4.44
CA LEU A 24 -64.19 1.65 -3.35
C LEU A 24 -63.30 0.44 -3.09
N ILE A 25 -63.85 -0.78 -3.09
CA ILE A 25 -63.05 -2.02 -2.94
C ILE A 25 -62.07 -2.18 -4.09
N VAL A 26 -62.50 -1.97 -5.35
CA VAL A 26 -61.60 -2.08 -6.50
C VAL A 26 -60.51 -1.01 -6.43
N LEU A 27 -60.85 0.21 -6.03
CA LEU A 27 -59.87 1.28 -5.89
C LEU A 27 -58.85 0.98 -4.78
N THR A 28 -59.28 0.49 -3.61
CA THR A 28 -58.36 0.10 -2.54
C THR A 28 -57.50 -1.10 -2.93
N MET A 29 -58.06 -2.06 -3.66
CA MET A 29 -57.32 -3.21 -4.17
C MET A 29 -56.25 -2.79 -5.18
N ILE A 30 -56.58 -1.86 -6.10
CA ILE A 30 -55.62 -1.28 -7.05
C ILE A 30 -54.53 -0.50 -6.31
N LEU A 31 -54.90 0.32 -5.32
CA LEU A 31 -53.94 1.06 -4.48
C LEU A 31 -52.98 0.10 -3.77
N MET A 32 -53.52 -0.96 -3.14
CA MET A 32 -52.73 -1.96 -2.42
C MET A 32 -51.80 -2.73 -3.37
N ALA A 33 -52.30 -3.13 -4.55
CA ALA A 33 -51.47 -3.77 -5.58
C ALA A 33 -50.33 -2.84 -6.05
N GLY A 34 -50.62 -1.55 -6.26
CA GLY A 34 -49.61 -0.56 -6.65
C GLY A 34 -48.53 -0.36 -5.58
N LEU A 35 -48.92 -0.29 -4.30
CA LEU A 35 -47.98 -0.17 -3.18
C LEU A 35 -47.09 -1.42 -3.05
N LEU A 36 -47.68 -2.61 -3.16
CA LEU A 36 -46.93 -3.88 -3.12
C LEU A 36 -45.95 -4.00 -4.29
N ALA A 37 -46.38 -3.66 -5.51
CA ALA A 37 -45.50 -3.68 -6.68
C ALA A 37 -44.34 -2.68 -6.54
N THR A 38 -44.60 -1.47 -6.05
CA THR A 38 -43.56 -0.45 -5.82
C THR A 38 -42.58 -0.90 -4.74
N SER A 39 -43.08 -1.46 -3.63
CA SER A 39 -42.25 -1.99 -2.56
C SER A 39 -41.38 -3.15 -3.05
N ALA A 40 -41.94 -4.09 -3.81
CA ALA A 40 -41.20 -5.21 -4.40
C ALA A 40 -40.12 -4.72 -5.39
N ALA A 41 -40.43 -3.73 -6.24
CA ALA A 41 -39.46 -3.14 -7.16
C ALA A 41 -38.32 -2.44 -6.41
N HIS A 42 -38.64 -1.69 -5.35
CA HIS A 42 -37.64 -1.01 -4.53
C HIS A 42 -36.73 -2.01 -3.80
N HIS A 43 -37.32 -3.05 -3.19
CA HIS A 43 -36.55 -4.12 -2.55
C HIS A 43 -35.69 -4.88 -3.55
N GLY A 44 -36.19 -5.18 -4.74
CA GLY A 44 -35.43 -5.83 -5.81
C GLY A 44 -34.23 -4.99 -6.26
N LEU A 45 -34.43 -3.68 -6.47
CA LEU A 45 -33.35 -2.76 -6.83
C LEU A 45 -32.28 -2.65 -5.73
N MET A 46 -32.71 -2.55 -4.46
CA MET A 46 -31.78 -2.50 -3.33
C MET A 46 -31.00 -3.82 -3.19
N ALA A 47 -31.65 -4.97 -3.33
CA ALA A 47 -30.99 -6.26 -3.30
C ALA A 47 -29.99 -6.43 -4.46
N ALA A 48 -30.35 -6.00 -5.68
CA ALA A 48 -29.47 -6.06 -6.84
C ALA A 48 -28.24 -5.16 -6.67
N THR A 49 -28.42 -3.94 -6.16
CA THR A 49 -27.31 -3.01 -5.90
C THR A 49 -26.38 -3.51 -4.79
N GLN A 50 -26.93 -4.08 -3.70
CA GLN A 50 -26.12 -4.69 -2.65
C GLN A 50 -25.33 -5.91 -3.16
N SER A 51 -25.95 -6.74 -3.99
CA SER A 51 -25.30 -7.92 -4.57
C SER A 51 -24.14 -7.51 -5.49
N ALA A 52 -24.35 -6.51 -6.34
CA ALA A 52 -23.30 -5.98 -7.22
C ALA A 52 -22.12 -5.38 -6.43
N LEU A 53 -22.39 -4.65 -5.34
CA LEU A 53 -21.35 -4.10 -4.47
C LEU A 53 -20.58 -5.20 -3.73
N ALA A 54 -21.26 -6.24 -3.28
CA ALA A 54 -20.64 -7.38 -2.61
C ALA A 54 -19.75 -8.18 -3.56
N GLU A 55 -20.18 -8.38 -4.80
CA GLU A 55 -19.39 -9.01 -5.87
C GLU A 55 -18.14 -8.20 -6.19
N GLU A 56 -18.28 -6.89 -6.38
CA GLU A 56 -17.16 -5.98 -6.64
C GLU A 56 -16.11 -6.04 -5.52
N GLU A 57 -16.57 -6.00 -4.27
CA GLU A 57 -15.72 -6.09 -3.08
C GLU A 57 -15.01 -7.45 -2.98
N LEU A 58 -15.70 -8.54 -3.31
CA LEU A 58 -15.12 -9.87 -3.34
C LEU A 58 -14.04 -9.98 -4.43
N GLN A 59 -14.36 -9.52 -5.65
CA GLN A 59 -13.45 -9.49 -6.79
C GLN A 59 -12.18 -8.70 -6.46
N ARG A 60 -12.33 -7.56 -5.78
CA ARG A 60 -11.23 -6.73 -5.31
C ARG A 60 -10.33 -7.48 -4.33
N ARG A 61 -10.90 -8.06 -3.27
CA ARG A 61 -10.17 -8.79 -2.24
C ARG A 61 -9.41 -9.99 -2.83
N TRP A 62 -10.07 -10.79 -3.67
CA TRP A 62 -9.42 -11.89 -4.36
C TRP A 62 -8.35 -11.43 -5.35
N GLY A 63 -8.58 -10.33 -6.05
CA GLY A 63 -7.59 -9.72 -6.92
C GLY A 63 -6.31 -9.34 -6.16
N VAL A 64 -6.43 -8.68 -5.01
CA VAL A 64 -5.30 -8.33 -4.14
C VAL A 64 -4.56 -9.58 -3.66
N ILE A 65 -5.28 -10.58 -3.14
CA ILE A 65 -4.70 -11.83 -2.66
C ILE A 65 -3.96 -12.55 -3.79
N SER A 66 -4.56 -12.62 -4.98
CA SER A 66 -3.99 -13.28 -6.15
C SER A 66 -2.72 -12.58 -6.64
N CYS A 67 -2.76 -11.25 -6.77
CA CYS A 67 -1.57 -10.45 -7.13
C CYS A 67 -0.43 -10.68 -6.14
N ARG A 68 -0.76 -10.64 -4.86
CA ARG A 68 0.20 -10.84 -3.76
C ARG A 68 0.86 -12.21 -3.83
N GLN A 69 0.07 -13.28 -3.94
CA GLN A 69 0.58 -14.65 -4.01
C GLN A 69 1.39 -14.91 -5.29
N ALA A 70 0.95 -14.39 -6.44
CA ALA A 70 1.63 -14.57 -7.71
C ALA A 70 2.98 -13.85 -7.77
N VAL A 71 3.05 -12.63 -7.22
CA VAL A 71 4.23 -11.76 -7.34
C VAL A 71 5.21 -11.97 -6.20
N LEU A 72 4.77 -11.92 -4.93
CA LEU A 72 5.70 -11.94 -3.79
C LEU A 72 6.48 -13.24 -3.67
N ASN A 73 5.84 -14.38 -3.96
CA ASN A 73 6.51 -15.69 -3.95
C ASN A 73 7.62 -15.81 -5.00
N ARG A 74 7.61 -14.93 -6.02
CA ARG A 74 8.58 -14.91 -7.12
C ARG A 74 9.36 -13.60 -7.17
N ALA A 75 9.28 -12.76 -6.14
CA ALA A 75 9.82 -11.40 -6.13
C ALA A 75 11.30 -11.36 -6.54
N GLU A 76 12.12 -12.19 -5.91
CA GLU A 76 13.55 -12.26 -6.17
C GLU A 76 13.87 -12.66 -7.62
N ILE A 77 13.14 -13.64 -8.16
CA ILE A 77 13.32 -14.10 -9.55
C ILE A 77 12.91 -13.01 -10.53
N LEU A 78 11.80 -12.32 -10.26
CA LEU A 78 11.30 -11.24 -11.11
C LEU A 78 12.27 -10.05 -11.15
N LEU A 79 12.84 -9.68 -9.99
CA LEU A 79 13.83 -8.61 -9.91
C LEU A 79 15.15 -8.99 -10.59
N LYS A 80 15.68 -10.20 -10.34
CA LYS A 80 16.88 -10.71 -11.05
C LYS A 80 16.69 -10.75 -12.56
N ARG A 81 15.54 -11.22 -13.05
CA ARG A 81 15.24 -11.21 -14.49
C ARG A 81 15.24 -9.78 -15.04
N ARG A 82 14.71 -8.81 -14.28
CA ARG A 82 14.69 -7.40 -14.68
C ARG A 82 16.10 -6.79 -14.70
N GLU A 83 16.97 -7.19 -13.77
CA GLU A 83 18.39 -6.81 -13.78
C GLU A 83 19.10 -7.32 -15.03
N LEU A 84 18.94 -8.60 -15.38
CA LEU A 84 19.55 -9.19 -16.58
C LEU A 84 19.08 -8.53 -17.88
N GLN A 85 17.85 -8.01 -17.89
CA GLN A 85 17.29 -7.31 -19.06
C GLN A 85 17.74 -5.84 -19.15
N ARG A 86 18.21 -5.25 -18.05
CA ARG A 86 18.75 -3.89 -18.08
C ARG A 86 20.16 -3.93 -18.65
N ARG A 87 20.35 -3.32 -19.82
CA ARG A 87 21.68 -2.89 -20.27
C ARG A 87 22.21 -1.85 -19.28
N ASP A 88 23.51 -1.89 -19.03
CA ASP A 88 24.28 -1.30 -17.91
C ASP A 88 24.10 0.21 -17.60
N GLU A 89 23.21 0.93 -18.28
CA GLU A 89 23.25 2.40 -18.40
C GLU A 89 22.51 3.16 -17.28
N GLU A 90 21.61 2.53 -16.51
CA GLU A 90 20.99 3.18 -15.34
C GLU A 90 20.88 2.24 -14.13
N ARG A 91 21.89 2.30 -13.24
CA ARG A 91 21.93 1.62 -11.94
C ARG A 91 20.95 2.23 -10.92
N LYS A 92 19.69 2.40 -11.31
CA LYS A 92 18.58 2.67 -10.38
C LYS A 92 18.17 1.34 -9.74
N PRO A 93 17.78 1.30 -8.45
CA PRO A 93 17.31 0.07 -7.81
C PRO A 93 16.25 -0.61 -8.69
N PRO A 94 16.32 -1.93 -8.89
CA PRO A 94 15.38 -2.63 -9.76
C PRO A 94 13.99 -2.48 -9.19
N ARG A 95 13.14 -1.78 -9.96
CA ARG A 95 11.71 -1.66 -9.71
C ARG A 95 10.99 -2.31 -10.86
N LEU A 96 9.98 -3.09 -10.53
CA LEU A 96 9.08 -3.65 -11.51
C LEU A 96 7.71 -3.02 -11.29
N GLU A 97 7.33 -2.16 -12.22
CA GLU A 97 5.98 -1.62 -12.30
C GLU A 97 5.24 -2.31 -13.44
N THR A 98 4.05 -2.81 -13.17
CA THR A 98 3.20 -3.46 -14.16
C THR A 98 1.74 -3.21 -13.86
N SER A 99 0.87 -3.38 -14.86
CA SER A 99 -0.57 -3.29 -14.67
C SER A 99 -1.24 -4.54 -15.22
N ILE A 100 -2.14 -5.13 -14.44
CA ILE A 100 -2.91 -6.29 -14.86
C ILE A 100 -4.41 -6.00 -14.74
N LEU A 101 -5.21 -6.69 -15.56
CA LEU A 101 -6.66 -6.61 -15.54
C LEU A 101 -7.21 -7.94 -15.04
N LEU A 102 -7.96 -7.94 -13.92
CA LEU A 102 -8.59 -9.14 -13.36
C LEU A 102 -10.08 -8.87 -13.14
N GLY A 103 -10.95 -9.57 -13.88
CA GLY A 103 -12.41 -9.37 -13.81
C GLY A 103 -12.83 -7.92 -14.03
N GLY A 104 -12.25 -7.25 -15.04
CA GLY A 104 -12.54 -5.86 -15.37
C GLY A 104 -11.89 -4.80 -14.45
N VAL A 105 -11.25 -5.22 -13.35
CA VAL A 105 -10.57 -4.29 -12.42
C VAL A 105 -9.09 -4.20 -12.78
N ARG A 106 -8.57 -2.97 -12.89
CA ARG A 106 -7.15 -2.70 -13.17
C ARG A 106 -6.37 -2.62 -11.87
N PHE A 107 -5.35 -3.46 -11.73
CA PHE A 107 -4.40 -3.47 -10.63
C PHE A 107 -3.06 -2.96 -11.14
N GLN A 108 -2.56 -1.87 -10.56
CA GLN A 108 -1.20 -1.39 -10.76
C GLN A 108 -0.32 -1.95 -9.65
N LEU A 109 0.71 -2.68 -10.04
CA LEU A 109 1.59 -3.42 -9.17
C LEU A 109 2.97 -2.77 -9.24
N ARG A 110 3.56 -2.49 -8.07
CA ARG A 110 4.93 -2.01 -7.95
C ARG A 110 5.69 -2.87 -6.96
N LEU A 111 6.61 -3.67 -7.49
CA LEU A 111 7.50 -4.54 -6.74
C LEU A 111 8.84 -3.82 -6.50
N ALA A 112 9.30 -3.85 -5.25
CA ALA A 112 10.59 -3.31 -4.87
C ALA A 112 11.31 -4.23 -3.87
N ASP A 113 12.63 -4.09 -3.84
CA ASP A 113 13.49 -4.71 -2.84
C ASP A 113 13.63 -3.77 -1.64
N GLU A 114 13.22 -4.22 -0.45
CA GLU A 114 13.36 -3.41 0.75
C GLU A 114 14.81 -3.39 1.27
N GLN A 115 15.59 -4.44 0.98
CA GLN A 115 17.01 -4.45 1.32
C GLN A 115 17.86 -3.62 0.35
N ALA A 116 17.31 -3.11 -0.76
CA ALA A 116 17.99 -2.12 -1.58
C ALA A 116 17.91 -0.69 -1.00
N LYS A 117 17.19 -0.51 0.12
CA LYS A 117 16.93 0.77 0.78
C LYS A 117 17.65 0.83 2.13
N LEU A 118 17.94 2.04 2.60
CA LEU A 118 18.57 2.25 3.90
C LEU A 118 17.58 1.90 5.02
N ASN A 119 17.97 0.95 5.87
CA ASN A 119 17.13 0.51 6.98
C ASN A 119 17.26 1.44 8.19
N LEU A 120 16.18 2.15 8.52
CA LEU A 120 16.16 3.15 9.59
C LEU A 120 16.34 2.55 10.98
N ASN A 121 15.87 1.32 11.21
CA ASN A 121 16.04 0.62 12.49
C ASN A 121 17.50 0.33 12.80
N THR A 122 18.28 0.00 11.78
CA THR A 122 19.72 -0.30 11.91
C THR A 122 20.49 0.97 12.25
N ILE A 123 20.13 2.08 11.61
CA ILE A 123 20.74 3.37 11.92
C ILE A 123 20.35 3.85 13.33
N PHE A 124 19.09 3.65 13.71
CA PHE A 124 18.58 4.04 15.01
C PHE A 124 19.28 3.29 16.14
N SER A 125 19.45 1.97 16.03
CA SER A 125 20.11 1.16 17.06
C SER A 125 21.58 1.54 17.27
N GLU A 126 22.25 2.00 16.22
CA GLU A 126 23.69 2.25 16.23
C GLU A 126 24.07 3.71 16.51
N ARG A 127 23.25 4.67 16.08
CA ARG A 127 23.55 6.12 16.15
C ARG A 127 22.45 6.96 16.79
N GLY A 128 21.29 6.37 17.08
CA GLY A 128 20.15 7.06 17.67
C GLY A 128 19.39 7.96 16.70
N GLU A 129 18.36 8.60 17.26
CA GLU A 129 17.34 9.36 16.53
C GLU A 129 17.89 10.53 15.71
N ARG A 130 18.81 11.33 16.27
CA ARG A 130 19.36 12.53 15.60
C ARG A 130 20.04 12.20 14.28
N HIS A 131 20.67 11.02 14.18
CA HIS A 131 21.36 10.58 12.97
C HIS A 131 20.37 10.05 11.93
N VAL A 132 19.31 9.35 12.37
CA VAL A 132 18.20 8.93 11.50
C VAL A 132 17.57 10.13 10.80
N ASP A 133 17.26 11.19 11.55
CA ASP A 133 16.66 12.41 10.99
C ASP A 133 17.59 13.10 9.96
N ARG A 134 18.89 13.16 10.25
CA ARG A 134 19.89 13.71 9.32
C ARG A 134 19.93 12.89 8.02
N VAL A 135 20.00 11.56 8.13
CA VAL A 135 20.06 10.66 6.96
C VAL A 135 18.80 10.76 6.11
N ILE A 136 17.62 10.87 6.73
CA ILE A 136 16.37 11.10 6.00
C ILE A 136 16.49 12.41 5.22
N ARG A 137 16.88 13.52 5.85
CA ARG A 137 17.04 14.82 5.17
C ARG A 137 18.05 14.79 4.03
N GLU A 138 19.18 14.11 4.20
CA GLU A 138 20.22 13.97 3.17
C GLU A 138 19.75 13.15 1.96
N LEU A 139 19.00 12.07 2.16
CA LEU A 139 18.60 11.19 1.07
C LEU A 139 17.40 11.72 0.28
N THR A 140 16.56 12.54 0.89
CA THR A 140 15.23 12.86 0.34
C THR A 140 15.15 14.23 -0.32
N ASP A 141 16.27 14.96 -0.37
CA ASP A 141 16.33 16.34 -0.86
C ASP A 141 15.15 17.18 -0.30
N PHE A 142 14.88 17.06 1.01
CA PHE A 142 13.96 17.98 1.71
C PHE A 142 14.58 19.39 1.74
N SER A 143 14.64 20.04 0.57
CA SER A 143 15.30 21.31 0.31
C SER A 143 14.49 22.52 0.81
N GLY A 144 13.49 22.34 1.67
CA GLY A 144 12.73 23.45 2.22
C GLY A 144 11.94 23.04 3.44
N SER A 145 12.18 23.74 4.57
CA SER A 145 11.39 24.00 5.79
C SER A 145 10.42 22.95 6.37
N ILE A 146 10.30 21.77 5.77
CA ILE A 146 9.33 20.73 6.06
C ILE A 146 10.15 19.58 6.62
N SER A 147 10.33 19.57 7.94
CA SER A 147 10.71 18.35 8.65
C SER A 147 9.53 17.37 8.58
N ALA A 148 9.49 16.58 7.50
CA ALA A 148 8.52 15.51 7.30
C ALA A 148 8.72 14.35 8.28
N SER A 149 9.94 14.20 8.79
CA SER A 149 10.30 13.22 9.79
C SER A 149 9.74 13.60 11.16
N VAL A 150 8.90 12.74 11.70
CA VAL A 150 8.56 12.72 13.13
C VAL A 150 8.84 11.32 13.56
N LEU A 151 9.97 11.16 14.24
CA LEU A 151 10.44 9.88 14.71
C LEU A 151 9.70 9.59 16.02
N THR A 152 8.74 8.68 15.96
CA THR A 152 8.03 8.16 17.13
C THR A 152 8.38 6.68 17.29
N PRO A 153 9.61 6.37 17.77
CA PRO A 153 10.02 4.99 17.94
C PRO A 153 9.14 4.29 18.97
N HIS A 154 8.98 2.97 18.83
CA HIS A 154 8.26 2.17 19.82
C HIS A 154 8.83 2.43 21.23
N PRO A 155 8.00 2.64 22.27
CA PRO A 155 8.48 3.02 23.62
C PRO A 155 9.54 2.07 24.20
N HIS A 156 9.46 0.80 23.82
CA HIS A 156 10.38 -0.24 24.26
C HIS A 156 11.68 -0.33 23.46
N ALA A 157 11.77 0.27 22.27
CA ALA A 157 13.02 0.34 21.54
C ALA A 157 14.03 1.30 22.20
N VAL A 158 13.52 2.26 22.98
CA VAL A 158 14.32 3.25 23.72
C VAL A 158 14.93 2.65 25.00
N SER A 159 14.39 1.54 25.51
CA SER A 159 14.82 0.94 26.78
C SER A 159 15.93 -0.12 26.65
N GLY A 160 16.50 -0.32 25.45
CA GLY A 160 17.65 -1.20 25.22
C GLY A 160 17.38 -2.70 25.40
N ARG A 161 16.11 -3.11 25.52
CA ARG A 161 15.69 -4.52 25.65
C ARG A 161 15.51 -5.17 24.27
N PRO A 162 15.59 -6.51 24.15
CA PRO A 162 15.30 -7.22 22.89
C PRO A 162 13.79 -7.14 22.64
N HIS A 163 13.36 -6.03 22.06
CA HIS A 163 11.98 -5.61 21.87
C HIS A 163 11.77 -5.27 20.38
N PRO A 164 10.53 -5.10 19.91
CA PRO A 164 10.23 -4.87 18.49
C PRO A 164 11.11 -3.77 17.87
N PRO A 165 11.30 -3.80 16.53
CA PRO A 165 12.05 -2.76 15.83
C PRO A 165 11.53 -1.36 16.22
N ALA A 166 12.42 -0.38 16.27
CA ALA A 166 12.08 0.99 16.65
C ALA A 166 10.95 1.55 15.78
N PHE A 167 10.97 1.21 14.49
CA PHE A 167 9.99 1.58 13.49
C PHE A 167 9.43 0.32 12.81
N ASP A 168 8.13 0.12 12.85
CA ASP A 168 7.40 -0.95 12.16
C ASP A 168 6.49 -0.43 11.03
N SER A 169 6.27 0.89 11.00
CA SER A 169 5.34 1.55 10.09
C SER A 169 5.83 2.94 9.69
N TRP A 170 5.40 3.38 8.50
CA TRP A 170 5.73 4.73 8.03
C TRP A 170 5.11 5.84 8.86
N GLY A 171 4.02 5.58 9.59
CA GLY A 171 3.40 6.56 10.49
C GLY A 171 4.29 6.94 11.68
N GLN A 172 5.28 6.09 12.02
CA GLN A 172 6.26 6.38 13.06
C GLN A 172 7.49 7.14 12.57
N VAL A 173 7.62 7.29 11.25
CA VAL A 173 8.73 8.00 10.62
C VAL A 173 8.24 9.32 10.03
N PHE A 174 7.05 9.34 9.45
CA PHE A 174 6.46 10.50 8.79
C PHE A 174 5.14 10.90 9.49
N CYS A 175 5.03 12.17 9.90
CA CYS A 175 3.78 12.68 10.51
C CYS A 175 2.87 13.36 9.49
N TYR A 176 1.84 12.66 9.03
CA TYR A 176 0.88 13.21 8.08
C TYR A 176 0.07 14.40 8.63
N GLU A 177 -0.14 14.48 9.95
CA GLU A 177 -0.98 15.51 10.59
C GLU A 177 -0.35 16.90 10.60
N ARG A 178 0.98 16.99 10.80
CA ARG A 178 1.72 18.26 10.71
C ARG A 178 1.59 18.94 9.34
N PHE A 179 1.11 18.22 8.33
CA PHE A 179 1.01 18.70 6.96
C PHE A 179 -0.39 19.05 6.48
N ARG A 180 -1.45 18.78 7.26
CA ARG A 180 -2.82 19.19 6.90
C ARG A 180 -2.98 20.72 6.75
N GLY A 181 -2.04 21.52 7.29
CA GLY A 181 -2.02 22.97 7.18
C GLY A 181 -1.11 23.58 6.11
N SER A 182 -0.32 22.78 5.37
CA SER A 182 0.61 23.30 4.35
C SER A 182 -0.08 23.49 2.99
N ARG A 183 0.11 24.65 2.36
CA ARG A 183 -0.54 25.07 1.11
C ARG A 183 -0.12 24.29 -0.15
N SER A 184 0.90 23.44 -0.08
CA SER A 184 1.30 22.59 -1.20
C SER A 184 0.80 21.15 -1.01
N THR A 185 -0.42 20.90 -1.47
CA THR A 185 -1.11 19.61 -1.35
C THR A 185 -0.44 18.45 -2.10
N ASN A 186 0.49 18.73 -3.03
CA ASN A 186 1.12 17.71 -3.87
C ASN A 186 2.63 17.49 -3.61
N GLU A 187 3.32 18.40 -2.91
CA GLU A 187 4.76 18.26 -2.66
C GLU A 187 5.07 17.18 -1.62
N LEU A 188 4.29 17.10 -0.55
CA LEU A 188 4.54 16.13 0.52
C LEU A 188 4.33 14.67 0.07
N PRO A 189 3.21 14.28 -0.57
CA PRO A 189 3.08 12.91 -1.06
C PRO A 189 4.24 12.51 -1.98
N ARG A 190 4.69 13.44 -2.84
CA ARG A 190 5.88 13.22 -3.68
C ARG A 190 7.15 13.04 -2.85
N ALA A 191 7.37 13.88 -1.84
CA ALA A 191 8.55 13.78 -0.99
C ALA A 191 8.56 12.48 -0.17
N ILE A 192 7.41 12.05 0.39
CA ILE A 192 7.28 10.76 1.07
C ILE A 192 7.49 9.60 0.08
N MET A 193 6.96 9.69 -1.14
CA MET A 193 7.23 8.70 -2.18
C MET A 193 8.74 8.61 -2.47
N THR A 194 9.41 9.74 -2.70
CA THR A 194 10.87 9.80 -2.88
C THR A 194 11.64 9.29 -1.66
N ALA A 195 11.12 9.49 -0.45
CA ALA A 195 11.73 8.98 0.77
C ALA A 195 11.61 7.47 0.89
N THR A 196 10.40 6.93 0.77
CA THR A 196 10.12 5.49 0.84
C THR A 196 10.74 4.68 -0.30
N GLU A 197 11.28 5.38 -1.31
CA GLU A 197 12.12 4.83 -2.36
C GLU A 197 13.57 4.56 -1.93
N LYS A 198 14.09 5.32 -0.96
CA LYS A 198 15.49 5.29 -0.51
C LYS A 198 15.64 4.72 0.90
N VAL A 199 14.61 4.80 1.73
CA VAL A 199 14.61 4.29 3.11
C VAL A 199 13.58 3.18 3.32
N THR A 200 13.81 2.33 4.32
CA THR A 200 12.88 1.27 4.76
C THR A 200 12.86 1.14 6.29
N CYS A 201 11.74 0.64 6.82
CA CYS A 201 11.64 0.19 8.23
C CYS A 201 11.70 -1.34 8.33
N TRP A 202 11.83 -2.06 7.22
CA TRP A 202 11.62 -3.50 7.16
C TRP A 202 12.87 -4.25 6.69
N GLY A 203 12.86 -5.58 6.87
CA GLY A 203 13.98 -6.46 6.54
C GLY A 203 14.80 -6.90 7.75
N ASP A 204 16.03 -7.32 7.52
CA ASP A 204 16.97 -7.79 8.55
C ASP A 204 18.02 -6.73 8.94
N GLY A 205 17.88 -5.50 8.43
CA GLY A 205 18.79 -4.40 8.69
C GLY A 205 19.94 -4.25 7.70
N ARG A 206 20.19 -5.27 6.87
CA ARG A 206 21.29 -5.24 5.90
C ARG A 206 20.87 -4.68 4.54
N LEU A 207 21.75 -3.86 3.97
CA LEU A 207 21.64 -3.29 2.65
C LEU A 207 22.24 -4.24 1.59
N ASN A 208 21.44 -4.60 0.59
CA ASN A 208 21.87 -5.34 -0.57
C ASN A 208 22.66 -4.42 -1.53
N ILE A 209 23.98 -4.61 -1.57
CA ILE A 209 24.90 -3.79 -2.35
C ILE A 209 24.76 -3.99 -3.86
N SER A 210 24.18 -5.11 -4.31
CA SER A 210 23.99 -5.38 -5.74
C SER A 210 22.86 -4.54 -6.34
N ARG A 211 21.92 -4.07 -5.51
CA ARG A 211 20.70 -3.35 -5.92
C ARG A 211 20.57 -1.96 -5.34
N ALA A 212 21.36 -1.63 -4.33
CA ALA A 212 21.31 -0.34 -3.68
C ALA A 212 21.71 0.80 -4.64
N GLU A 213 21.04 1.94 -4.47
CA GLU A 213 21.48 3.18 -5.10
C GLU A 213 22.77 3.67 -4.45
N LYS A 214 23.66 4.30 -5.23
CA LYS A 214 24.94 4.83 -4.73
C LYS A 214 24.77 5.76 -3.52
N ALA A 215 23.76 6.62 -3.52
CA ALA A 215 23.48 7.54 -2.42
C ALA A 215 23.11 6.78 -1.13
N VAL A 216 22.27 5.74 -1.26
CA VAL A 216 21.83 4.86 -0.16
C VAL A 216 23.01 4.06 0.40
N LEU A 217 23.85 3.50 -0.48
CA LEU A 217 25.06 2.78 -0.09
C LEU A 217 26.02 3.69 0.69
N HIS A 218 26.27 4.89 0.17
CA HIS A 218 27.15 5.86 0.82
C HIS A 218 26.63 6.29 2.20
N ALA A 219 25.33 6.59 2.33
CA ALA A 219 24.72 6.94 3.61
C ALA A 219 24.80 5.80 4.63
N THR A 220 24.63 4.54 4.17
CA THR A 220 24.75 3.34 5.01
C THR A 220 26.19 3.16 5.49
N CYS A 221 27.18 3.21 4.59
CA CYS A 221 28.59 3.06 4.94
C CYS A 221 29.08 4.17 5.88
N ARG A 222 28.68 5.43 5.66
CA ARG A 222 29.02 6.56 6.56
C ARG A 222 28.43 6.43 7.96
N SER A 223 27.32 5.70 8.09
CA SER A 223 26.72 5.45 9.40
C SER A 223 27.43 4.31 10.14
N ALA A 224 27.97 3.35 9.40
CA ALA A 224 28.68 2.18 9.92
C ALA A 224 30.15 2.46 10.27
N VAL A 225 30.91 3.10 9.38
CA VAL A 225 32.35 3.32 9.51
C VAL A 225 32.74 4.80 9.36
N ASN A 226 34.03 5.10 9.54
CA ASN A 226 34.60 6.43 9.29
C ASN A 226 34.24 6.94 7.86
N PRO A 227 33.97 8.25 7.66
CA PRO A 227 33.64 8.83 6.36
C PRO A 227 34.63 8.53 5.21
N GLU A 228 35.93 8.53 5.47
CA GLU A 228 36.97 8.18 4.49
C GLU A 228 36.95 6.70 4.13
N ALA A 229 36.78 5.82 5.12
CA ALA A 229 36.61 4.39 4.89
C ALA A 229 35.36 4.11 4.04
N ALA A 230 34.24 4.78 4.36
CA ALA A 230 33.00 4.71 3.59
C ALA A 230 33.18 5.19 2.14
N ARG A 231 33.89 6.31 1.95
CA ARG A 231 34.20 6.85 0.61
C ARG A 231 35.01 5.86 -0.22
N ARG A 232 36.11 5.33 0.34
CA ARG A 232 36.98 4.34 -0.35
C ARG A 232 36.22 3.07 -0.73
N PHE A 233 35.34 2.58 0.15
CA PHE A 233 34.51 1.42 -0.14
C PHE A 233 33.54 1.70 -1.30
N VAL A 234 32.83 2.83 -1.27
CA VAL A 234 31.87 3.22 -2.32
C VAL A 234 32.58 3.46 -3.66
N GLU A 235 33.78 4.03 -3.66
CA GLU A 235 34.61 4.19 -4.86
C GLU A 235 35.01 2.84 -5.45
N THR A 236 35.45 1.91 -4.60
CA THR A 236 35.81 0.54 -5.01
C THR A 236 34.62 -0.21 -5.59
N TRP A 237 33.45 -0.10 -4.95
CA TRP A 237 32.18 -0.64 -5.44
C TRP A 237 31.77 0.00 -6.78
N THR A 238 31.94 1.31 -6.93
CA THR A 238 31.59 2.01 -8.17
C THR A 238 32.43 1.50 -9.35
N ARG A 239 33.73 1.26 -9.12
CA ARG A 239 34.66 0.71 -10.12
C ARG A 239 34.42 -0.77 -10.40
N ASN A 240 33.96 -1.53 -9.40
CA ASN A 240 33.81 -2.98 -9.47
C ASN A 240 32.39 -3.45 -9.07
N PRO A 241 31.35 -3.14 -9.87
CA PRO A 241 29.95 -3.38 -9.51
C PRO A 241 29.56 -4.87 -9.43
N HIS A 242 30.30 -5.75 -10.10
CA HIS A 242 30.00 -7.19 -10.15
C HIS A 242 30.68 -7.99 -9.03
N TRP A 243 31.47 -7.33 -8.19
CA TRP A 243 32.12 -8.00 -7.07
C TRP A 243 31.11 -8.24 -5.96
N ASN A 244 31.19 -9.43 -5.36
CA ASN A 244 30.45 -9.72 -4.14
C ASN A 244 31.07 -8.96 -2.95
N LEU A 245 30.35 -8.92 -1.83
CA LEU A 245 30.73 -8.18 -0.63
C LEU A 245 32.10 -8.60 -0.11
N ASP A 246 32.39 -9.91 -0.05
CA ASP A 246 33.68 -10.40 0.47
C ASP A 246 34.85 -9.92 -0.39
N ARG A 247 34.70 -9.93 -1.72
CA ARG A 247 35.73 -9.44 -2.65
C ARG A 247 35.87 -7.92 -2.59
N LEU A 248 34.78 -7.18 -2.41
CA LEU A 248 34.83 -5.73 -2.21
C LEU A 248 35.55 -5.36 -0.91
N LEU A 249 35.27 -6.06 0.17
CA LEU A 249 35.92 -5.82 1.46
C LEU A 249 37.40 -6.18 1.43
N GLY A 250 37.77 -7.28 0.76
CA GLY A 250 39.18 -7.67 0.59
C GLY A 250 39.95 -6.78 -0.40
N GLY A 251 39.27 -6.20 -1.39
CA GLY A 251 39.85 -5.27 -2.36
C GLY A 251 39.92 -3.82 -1.89
N THR A 252 39.28 -3.48 -0.77
CA THR A 252 39.39 -2.15 -0.16
C THR A 252 40.41 -2.21 0.98
N ASP A 253 41.30 -1.22 1.05
CA ASP A 253 42.25 -1.04 2.17
C ASP A 253 41.51 -0.58 3.45
N LEU A 254 40.75 -1.51 4.04
CA LEU A 254 39.98 -1.33 5.27
C LEU A 254 40.62 -2.14 6.40
N LYS A 255 40.52 -1.61 7.62
CA LYS A 255 40.92 -2.38 8.81
C LYS A 255 39.98 -3.57 8.99
N ARG A 256 40.47 -4.65 9.61
CA ARG A 256 39.65 -5.86 9.89
C ARG A 256 38.37 -5.52 10.67
N ASP A 257 38.46 -4.60 11.62
CA ASP A 257 37.31 -4.15 12.41
C ASP A 257 36.26 -3.44 11.54
N GLU A 258 36.71 -2.59 10.61
CA GLU A 258 35.82 -1.88 9.66
C GLU A 258 35.15 -2.86 8.71
N GLN A 259 35.88 -3.88 8.23
CA GLN A 259 35.31 -4.95 7.42
C GLN A 259 34.24 -5.71 8.18
N GLN A 260 34.50 -6.06 9.45
CA GLN A 260 33.53 -6.78 10.29
C GLN A 260 32.27 -5.95 10.56
N ILE A 261 32.43 -4.64 10.78
CA ILE A 261 31.30 -3.70 10.93
C ILE A 261 30.50 -3.65 9.62
N LEU A 262 31.14 -3.45 8.47
CA LEU A 262 30.43 -3.40 7.18
C LEU A 262 29.68 -4.71 6.86
N LYS A 263 30.23 -5.89 7.23
CA LYS A 263 29.52 -7.17 7.09
C LYS A 263 28.22 -7.25 7.90
N ARG A 264 28.06 -6.45 8.96
CA ARG A 264 26.81 -6.36 9.72
C ARG A 264 25.75 -5.50 9.04
N PHE A 265 26.18 -4.55 8.20
CA PHE A 265 25.29 -3.59 7.52
C PHE A 265 25.01 -3.96 6.07
N LEU A 266 25.84 -4.79 5.44
CA LEU A 266 25.80 -5.07 4.01
C LEU A 266 25.54 -6.56 3.74
N THR A 267 24.92 -6.85 2.59
CA THR A 267 24.64 -8.18 2.07
C THR A 267 24.69 -8.19 0.55
N ASP A 268 24.86 -9.36 -0.06
CA ASP A 268 24.78 -9.56 -1.52
C ASP A 268 23.39 -10.00 -2.00
N GLY A 269 22.51 -10.38 -1.08
CA GLY A 269 21.20 -10.93 -1.41
C GLY A 269 20.08 -10.37 -0.54
N SER A 270 18.86 -10.49 -1.05
CA SER A 270 17.66 -9.98 -0.40
C SER A 270 16.69 -11.08 -0.01
N ARG A 271 16.09 -10.89 1.15
CA ARG A 271 15.06 -11.73 1.78
C ARG A 271 13.79 -10.94 2.08
N CYS A 272 13.79 -9.63 1.84
CA CYS A 272 12.65 -8.77 2.11
C CYS A 272 12.26 -7.95 0.87
N HIS A 273 11.02 -8.12 0.42
CA HIS A 273 10.49 -7.46 -0.77
C HIS A 273 9.12 -6.87 -0.46
N SER A 274 8.80 -5.77 -1.14
CA SER A 274 7.51 -5.10 -1.03
C SER A 274 6.75 -5.12 -2.35
N LEU A 275 5.44 -5.25 -2.25
CA LEU A 275 4.51 -5.11 -3.35
C LEU A 275 3.46 -4.06 -2.97
N TRP A 276 3.49 -2.96 -3.70
CA TRP A 276 2.41 -1.98 -3.71
C TRP A 276 1.38 -2.39 -4.76
N ILE A 277 0.11 -2.39 -4.37
CA ILE A 277 -1.03 -2.68 -5.22
C ILE A 277 -1.94 -1.47 -5.16
N HIS A 278 -2.03 -0.73 -6.27
CA HIS A 278 -3.01 0.34 -6.42
C HIS A 278 -4.14 -0.17 -7.30
N LEU A 279 -5.37 -0.04 -6.79
CA LEU A 279 -6.56 -0.38 -7.54
C LEU A 279 -7.49 0.82 -7.60
N LYS A 280 -8.15 0.98 -8.73
CA LYS A 280 -9.15 2.01 -8.98
C LYS A 280 -10.41 1.32 -9.48
N SER A 281 -11.47 1.35 -8.67
CA SER A 281 -12.78 0.85 -9.03
C SER A 281 -13.82 1.93 -8.82
N GLY A 282 -14.44 2.37 -9.92
CA GLY A 282 -15.34 3.54 -9.92
C GLY A 282 -14.68 4.79 -9.31
N LYS A 283 -15.28 5.30 -8.23
CA LYS A 283 -14.80 6.47 -7.46
C LYS A 283 -13.83 6.10 -6.32
N ARG A 284 -13.71 4.82 -5.97
CA ARG A 284 -12.84 4.37 -4.87
C ARG A 284 -11.43 4.11 -5.38
N ARG A 285 -10.45 4.55 -4.60
CA ARG A 285 -9.04 4.21 -4.75
C ARG A 285 -8.61 3.54 -3.48
N GLU A 286 -7.88 2.46 -3.61
CA GLU A 286 -7.31 1.76 -2.48
C GLU A 286 -5.85 1.43 -2.81
N THR A 287 -5.02 1.52 -1.79
CA THR A 287 -3.62 1.14 -1.87
C THR A 287 -3.33 0.10 -0.83
N VAL A 288 -2.72 -0.99 -1.26
CA VAL A 288 -2.30 -2.09 -0.40
C VAL A 288 -0.79 -2.26 -0.51
N LEU A 289 -0.07 -2.24 0.62
CA LEU A 289 1.33 -2.64 0.70
C LEU A 289 1.40 -4.02 1.31
N SER A 290 2.04 -4.95 0.61
CA SER A 290 2.37 -6.26 1.16
C SER A 290 3.88 -6.42 1.21
N LEU A 291 4.40 -6.82 2.36
CA LEU A 291 5.80 -7.15 2.57
C LEU A 291 5.93 -8.65 2.73
N VAL A 292 6.91 -9.25 2.09
CA VAL A 292 7.34 -10.63 2.37
C VAL A 292 8.70 -10.59 3.03
N ARG A 293 8.86 -11.36 4.10
CA ARG A 293 10.17 -11.67 4.70
C ARG A 293 10.38 -13.17 4.67
N THR A 294 11.38 -13.61 3.91
CA THR A 294 11.76 -15.03 3.82
C THR A 294 12.75 -15.37 4.94
N SER A 295 12.44 -16.40 5.73
CA SER A 295 13.30 -16.85 6.84
C SER A 295 14.53 -17.65 6.37
N GLY A 296 14.61 -17.99 5.08
CA GLY A 296 15.70 -18.79 4.50
C GLY A 296 15.30 -20.25 4.21
N GLN A 297 14.15 -20.70 4.71
CA GLN A 297 13.49 -21.94 4.26
C GLN A 297 12.47 -21.63 3.17
N ALA A 298 12.44 -22.45 2.12
CA ALA A 298 11.49 -22.29 1.02
C ALA A 298 10.04 -22.50 1.53
N GLY A 299 9.23 -21.45 1.47
CA GLY A 299 7.81 -21.49 1.85
C GLY A 299 7.45 -20.79 3.17
N ASP A 300 8.43 -20.47 4.02
CA ASP A 300 8.20 -19.78 5.31
C ASP A 300 8.43 -18.26 5.17
N GLY A 301 7.60 -17.65 4.33
CA GLY A 301 7.58 -16.20 4.13
C GLY A 301 6.50 -15.56 5.00
N ARG A 302 6.88 -14.79 6.02
CA ARG A 302 5.90 -13.99 6.78
C ARG A 302 5.47 -12.82 5.91
N ILE A 303 4.17 -12.75 5.63
CA ILE A 303 3.58 -11.64 4.87
C ILE A 303 2.89 -10.69 5.82
N THR A 304 3.26 -9.41 5.76
CA THR A 304 2.57 -8.32 6.47
C THR A 304 1.88 -7.44 5.44
N THR A 305 0.61 -7.13 5.65
CA THR A 305 -0.19 -6.31 4.72
C THR A 305 -0.73 -5.07 5.42
N PHE A 306 -0.61 -3.93 4.76
CA PHE A 306 -1.13 -2.62 5.18
C PHE A 306 -2.12 -2.11 4.14
N HIS A 307 -3.17 -1.45 4.60
CA HIS A 307 -4.26 -0.93 3.78
C HIS A 307 -4.42 0.58 4.03
N TRP A 308 -4.59 1.35 2.96
CA TRP A 308 -4.91 2.79 2.99
C TRP A 308 -6.01 3.13 1.98
#